data_AF-A0ABD3K1E0-F1
#
_entry.id   AF-A0ABD3K1E0-F1
#
_cell.length_a   1.000
_cell.length_b   1.000
_cell.length_c   1.000
_cell.angle_alpha   90.00
_cell.angle_beta   90.00
_cell.angle_gamma   90.00
#
_symmetry.space_group_name_H-M   'P 1'
#
loop_
_entity.id
_entity.type
_entity.pdbx_description
1 polymer ?
#
loop_
_entity_poly.entity_id
_entity_poly.type
_entity_poly.pdbx_seq_one_letter_code
_entity_poly.pdbx_strand_id
1 'polypeptide(L)'
;MDLEKHSKVPTKRPKGCSCQSPTLVILFTLTPLLVLLLFRIQSFTFSTPSGSTSWEFFQKWTAITIDSTTDHSCSDRLGNLTAKLRESVTFLPLKDLRYADMEAAMSGNTWFMSSLSDTVEENEAEHLYFPSQGSKGRILCIKGRDSKDGSKNSYALAWPESLPESATLLEGLSFVSDTYYDYLNLWHGLYAVAPFVGWSMKNQCLKPTRWVLFHWGELRSKMGAWAQNLMRATYGDVAVEVFRGGGDGPYCFERAVVMRHNIENMGKKKRVQVSEQLRCKAREFCGINTSSKGNEVNERGELVVNMTLLMRRGSRSFKNASAVVNVFTRECERVDGCALSVVQSEDLSFCDQVRVMTYTDIVATPHGAQLTNMLFMEPGSRVMEFFPRGWLELAGIGRHAHRWTAELCGMIHEGTYWEPLGTKDCPNPHQDLDCFLFYKDGQVGHNETFFAEWTRDVLSRVRESKLEEAKKRLQPKRTTCIC
;
A
#
# COMPACT_ATOMS: atom_id res chain seq x y z
N MET A 1 57.86 -10.00 36.14
CA MET A 1 57.68 -8.56 35.88
C MET A 1 56.23 -8.23 36.20
N ASP A 2 56.05 -7.87 37.47
CA ASP A 2 54.98 -7.16 38.19
C ASP A 2 53.53 -7.33 37.70
N LEU A 3 52.67 -8.15 38.35
CA LEU A 3 52.02 -8.06 39.68
C LEU A 3 51.06 -6.86 39.89
N GLU A 4 49.77 -7.22 39.74
CA GLU A 4 48.63 -7.00 40.65
C GLU A 4 48.24 -5.61 41.21
N LYS A 5 46.94 -5.34 41.02
CA LYS A 5 45.91 -4.81 41.95
C LYS A 5 46.27 -3.64 42.88
N HIS A 6 45.37 -2.65 42.91
CA HIS A 6 44.37 -2.58 43.99
C HIS A 6 43.30 -1.49 43.77
N SER A 7 42.08 -1.85 44.18
CA SER A 7 40.88 -1.03 44.42
C SER A 7 41.13 0.16 45.36
N LYS A 8 40.36 1.25 45.19
CA LYS A 8 39.71 1.99 46.30
C LYS A 8 38.72 3.06 45.81
N VAL A 9 37.52 3.01 46.38
CA VAL A 9 36.51 4.08 46.46
C VAL A 9 36.93 5.09 47.54
N PRO A 10 36.58 6.39 47.43
CA PRO A 10 36.11 7.09 48.64
C PRO A 10 34.93 8.07 48.44
N THR A 11 33.95 7.87 49.32
CA THR A 11 33.15 8.82 50.15
C THR A 11 33.12 10.35 49.89
N LYS A 12 31.89 10.88 49.84
CA LYS A 12 31.48 12.30 49.99
C LYS A 12 31.46 12.75 51.46
N ARG A 13 31.69 14.06 51.73
CA ARG A 13 30.97 14.90 52.74
C ARG A 13 31.12 16.42 52.44
N PRO A 14 30.26 17.30 53.00
CA PRO A 14 29.70 18.49 52.32
C PRO A 14 30.11 19.85 52.91
N LYS A 15 29.83 20.94 52.17
CA LYS A 15 29.57 22.37 52.54
C LYS A 15 29.88 23.23 51.30
N GLY A 16 29.18 24.29 50.93
CA GLY A 16 28.09 25.04 51.52
C GLY A 16 27.45 25.96 50.48
N CYS A 17 26.37 26.62 50.88
CA CYS A 17 25.51 27.48 50.08
C CYS A 17 26.21 28.79 49.66
N SER A 18 26.04 29.21 48.41
CA SER A 18 26.11 30.62 48.00
C SER A 18 25.22 30.82 46.77
N CYS A 19 24.14 31.57 46.97
CA CYS A 19 23.21 32.01 45.94
C CYS A 19 23.84 33.13 45.10
N GLN A 20 23.83 32.97 43.79
CA GLN A 20 23.34 33.93 42.78
C GLN A 20 23.79 33.43 41.40
N SER A 21 22.87 32.83 40.64
CA SER A 21 23.10 32.49 39.23
C SER A 21 22.04 33.19 38.37
N PRO A 22 22.43 33.90 37.29
CA PRO A 22 21.54 34.69 36.42
C PRO A 22 20.49 33.86 35.65
N THR A 23 20.50 32.54 35.81
CA THR A 23 19.59 31.60 35.16
C THR A 23 18.13 31.75 35.60
N LEU A 24 17.89 32.19 36.85
CA LEU A 24 16.52 32.32 37.38
C LEU A 24 15.78 33.55 36.82
N VAL A 25 16.50 34.63 36.48
CA VAL A 25 15.91 35.86 35.89
C VAL A 25 15.51 35.64 34.43
N ILE A 26 16.23 34.77 33.72
CA ILE A 26 15.90 34.37 32.34
C ILE A 26 14.65 33.48 32.31
N LEU A 27 14.46 32.62 33.32
CA LEU A 27 13.29 31.75 33.39
C LEU A 27 11.98 32.52 33.63
N PHE A 28 12.03 33.61 34.41
CA PHE A 28 10.86 34.44 34.75
C PHE A 28 10.47 35.45 33.66
N THR A 29 11.36 35.76 32.71
CA THR A 29 11.07 36.69 31.60
C THR A 29 10.65 35.97 30.32
N LEU A 30 11.11 34.74 30.08
CA LEU A 30 10.74 33.96 28.89
C LEU A 30 9.40 33.20 29.02
N THR A 31 8.98 32.84 30.23
CA THR A 31 7.70 32.15 30.47
C THR A 31 6.46 32.99 30.11
N PRO A 32 6.33 34.27 30.48
CA PRO A 32 5.18 35.08 30.07
C PRO A 32 5.16 35.37 28.56
N LEU A 33 6.33 35.45 27.91
CA LEU A 33 6.43 35.61 26.45
C LEU A 33 5.94 34.35 25.70
N LEU A 34 6.26 33.16 26.22
CA LEU A 34 5.80 31.89 25.67
C LEU A 34 4.28 31.71 25.86
N VAL A 35 3.74 32.14 27.00
CA VAL A 35 2.28 32.12 27.26
C VAL A 35 1.53 33.10 26.36
N LEU A 36 2.07 34.29 26.08
CA LEU A 36 1.49 35.24 25.13
C LEU A 36 1.56 34.74 23.68
N LEU A 37 2.62 34.03 23.29
CA LEU A 37 2.70 33.34 21.99
C LEU A 37 1.69 32.19 21.88
N LEU A 38 1.51 31.40 22.94
CA LEU A 38 0.51 30.33 22.99
C LEU A 38 -0.94 30.88 22.97
N PHE A 39 -1.21 32.01 23.64
CA PHE A 39 -2.50 32.70 23.57
C PHE A 39 -2.76 33.33 22.19
N ARG A 40 -1.73 33.84 21.49
CA ARG A 40 -1.83 34.29 20.10
C ARG A 40 -2.15 33.11 19.16
N ILE A 41 -1.57 31.94 19.39
CA ILE A 41 -1.82 30.74 18.58
C ILE A 41 -3.23 30.17 18.84
N GLN A 42 -3.72 30.20 20.08
CA GLN A 42 -5.11 29.82 20.38
C GLN A 42 -6.15 30.83 19.88
N SER A 43 -5.82 32.12 19.83
CA SER A 43 -6.68 33.15 19.22
C SER A 43 -6.70 33.07 17.68
N PHE A 44 -5.79 32.29 17.08
CA PHE A 44 -5.80 31.89 15.67
C PHE A 44 -6.37 30.47 15.48
N THR A 45 -7.23 29.99 16.39
CA THR A 45 -8.24 29.01 16.01
C THR A 45 -9.23 29.71 15.08
N PHE A 46 -8.84 29.81 13.81
CA PHE A 46 -9.83 29.93 12.75
C PHE A 46 -10.78 28.77 12.93
N SER A 47 -12.01 29.13 13.27
CA SER A 47 -13.18 28.30 13.04
C SER A 47 -13.01 27.71 11.65
N THR A 48 -12.82 26.39 11.56
CA THR A 48 -12.82 25.67 10.29
C THR A 48 -14.12 26.01 9.58
N PRO A 49 -14.11 26.72 8.44
CA PRO A 49 -15.25 26.68 7.57
C PRO A 49 -15.26 25.25 7.01
N SER A 50 -16.32 24.53 7.31
CA SER A 50 -16.80 23.43 6.47
C SER A 50 -16.55 23.77 5.00
N GLY A 51 -15.91 22.86 4.28
CA GLY A 51 -15.31 23.15 2.98
C GLY A 51 -16.25 23.86 2.02
N SER A 52 -15.92 25.10 1.67
CA SER A 52 -16.44 25.67 0.44
C SER A 52 -15.66 25.02 -0.70
N THR A 53 -16.31 24.17 -1.45
CA THR A 53 -15.82 23.75 -2.76
C THR A 53 -15.57 25.01 -3.60
N SER A 54 -14.56 24.99 -4.49
CA SER A 54 -14.41 26.03 -5.52
C SER A 54 -15.70 26.22 -6.33
N TRP A 55 -16.58 25.20 -6.33
CA TRP A 55 -17.91 25.19 -6.91
C TRP A 55 -18.96 26.02 -6.14
N GLU A 56 -18.95 26.05 -4.80
CA GLU A 56 -19.82 26.94 -4.02
C GLU A 56 -19.39 28.41 -4.15
N PHE A 57 -18.08 28.65 -4.20
CA PHE A 57 -17.53 29.96 -4.59
C PHE A 57 -17.99 30.34 -6.00
N PHE A 58 -18.03 29.37 -6.94
CA PHE A 58 -18.51 29.55 -8.31
C PHE A 58 -20.01 29.84 -8.43
N GLN A 59 -20.89 29.13 -7.70
CA GLN A 59 -22.33 29.48 -7.68
C GLN A 59 -22.54 30.89 -7.13
N LYS A 60 -21.72 31.30 -6.15
CA LYS A 60 -21.76 32.65 -5.59
C LYS A 60 -21.19 33.70 -6.55
N TRP A 61 -20.15 33.37 -7.33
CA TRP A 61 -19.56 34.26 -8.33
C TRP A 61 -20.44 34.42 -9.57
N THR A 62 -20.99 33.33 -10.11
CA THR A 62 -21.96 33.37 -11.22
C THR A 62 -23.22 34.14 -10.84
N ALA A 63 -23.72 33.99 -9.61
CA ALA A 63 -24.82 34.80 -9.09
C ALA A 63 -24.49 36.31 -9.01
N ILE A 64 -23.24 36.68 -8.71
CA ILE A 64 -22.79 38.09 -8.73
C ILE A 64 -22.64 38.63 -10.16
N THR A 65 -22.50 37.76 -11.17
CA THR A 65 -22.23 38.16 -12.56
C THR A 65 -23.51 38.39 -13.39
N ILE A 66 -24.66 37.87 -12.94
CA ILE A 66 -25.95 37.99 -13.67
C ILE A 66 -26.65 39.34 -13.40
N ASP A 67 -26.14 40.21 -12.54
CA ASP A 67 -26.68 41.57 -12.31
C ASP A 67 -26.01 42.65 -13.17
N SER A 68 -25.43 42.27 -14.32
CA SER A 68 -24.67 43.17 -15.20
C SER A 68 -25.38 43.44 -16.53
N THR A 69 -26.49 44.18 -16.50
CA THR A 69 -27.13 44.68 -17.74
C THR A 69 -26.42 45.86 -18.40
N THR A 70 -25.19 46.24 -18.02
CA THR A 70 -24.57 47.50 -18.50
C THR A 70 -23.05 47.53 -18.72
N ASP A 71 -22.31 46.43 -18.94
CA ASP A 71 -20.88 46.60 -19.28
C ASP A 71 -20.26 45.56 -20.23
N HIS A 72 -20.41 45.78 -21.53
CA HIS A 72 -19.77 45.00 -22.60
C HIS A 72 -18.23 45.01 -22.51
N SER A 73 -17.62 46.06 -21.94
CA SER A 73 -16.15 46.18 -21.84
C SER A 73 -15.53 45.21 -20.83
N CYS A 74 -16.25 44.91 -19.75
CA CYS A 74 -15.81 43.97 -18.73
C CYS A 74 -15.83 42.52 -19.27
N SER A 75 -16.88 42.15 -20.00
CA SER A 75 -17.03 40.85 -20.64
C SER A 75 -15.90 40.56 -21.65
N ASP A 76 -15.56 41.53 -22.49
CA ASP A 76 -14.50 41.37 -23.51
C ASP A 76 -13.10 41.22 -22.87
N ARG A 77 -12.83 41.98 -21.79
CA ARG A 77 -11.56 41.86 -21.04
C ARG A 77 -11.44 40.51 -20.36
N LEU A 78 -12.53 40.01 -19.77
CA LEU A 78 -12.56 38.69 -19.13
C LEU A 78 -12.35 37.59 -20.17
N GLY A 79 -13.03 37.67 -21.31
CA GLY A 79 -12.84 36.73 -22.42
C GLY A 79 -11.39 36.69 -22.93
N ASN A 80 -10.75 37.85 -23.09
CA ASN A 80 -9.34 37.94 -23.48
C ASN A 80 -8.40 37.33 -22.41
N LEU A 81 -8.66 37.57 -21.13
CA LEU A 81 -7.88 36.96 -20.05
C LEU A 81 -8.04 35.43 -20.04
N THR A 82 -9.26 34.92 -20.17
CA THR A 82 -9.55 33.48 -20.28
C THR A 82 -8.82 32.86 -21.48
N ALA A 83 -8.83 33.51 -22.64
CA ALA A 83 -8.10 33.04 -23.82
C ALA A 83 -6.58 32.97 -23.59
N LYS A 84 -5.99 34.02 -22.98
CA LYS A 84 -4.56 34.02 -22.62
C LYS A 84 -4.21 32.94 -21.61
N LEU A 85 -5.05 32.73 -20.59
CA LEU A 85 -4.86 31.67 -19.60
C LEU A 85 -4.89 30.29 -20.25
N ARG A 86 -5.82 30.09 -21.18
CA ARG A 86 -5.94 28.87 -21.98
C ARG A 86 -4.69 28.60 -22.82
N GLU A 87 -4.19 29.61 -23.53
CA GLU A 87 -2.98 29.51 -24.35
C GLU A 87 -1.71 29.32 -23.52
N SER A 88 -1.71 29.75 -22.26
CA SER A 88 -0.57 29.62 -21.34
C SER A 88 -0.40 28.22 -20.71
N VAL A 89 -1.30 27.27 -21.00
CA VAL A 89 -1.23 25.91 -20.44
C VAL A 89 -0.03 25.15 -21.03
N THR A 90 1.03 25.02 -20.24
CA THR A 90 2.24 24.28 -20.62
C THR A 90 2.14 22.81 -20.27
N PHE A 91 2.36 21.95 -21.27
CA PHE A 91 2.45 20.50 -21.09
C PHE A 91 3.89 20.06 -20.82
N LEU A 92 4.08 19.31 -19.74
CA LEU A 92 5.35 18.71 -19.33
C LEU A 92 5.29 17.18 -19.52
N PRO A 93 6.41 16.49 -19.79
CA PRO A 93 6.39 15.04 -19.96
C PRO A 93 5.91 14.33 -18.70
N LEU A 94 5.06 13.31 -18.83
CA LEU A 94 4.66 12.47 -17.72
C LEU A 94 5.86 11.76 -17.15
N LYS A 95 6.69 11.13 -17.99
CA LYS A 95 7.96 10.50 -17.61
C LYS A 95 9.13 11.45 -17.84
N ASP A 96 9.68 11.99 -16.77
CA ASP A 96 10.91 12.78 -16.80
C ASP A 96 12.14 11.87 -16.82
N LEU A 97 12.84 11.83 -17.95
CA LEU A 97 13.99 10.96 -18.15
C LEU A 97 15.18 11.28 -17.25
N ARG A 98 15.22 12.48 -16.64
CA ARG A 98 16.27 12.87 -15.68
C ARG A 98 16.20 12.08 -14.38
N TYR A 99 15.01 11.54 -14.05
CA TYR A 99 14.76 10.77 -12.83
C TYR A 99 14.35 9.32 -13.15
N ALA A 100 14.60 8.86 -14.38
CA ALA A 100 14.22 7.52 -14.83
C ALA A 100 15.28 6.46 -14.53
N ASP A 101 16.45 6.84 -13.98
CA ASP A 101 17.40 5.86 -13.46
C ASP A 101 16.90 5.24 -12.14
N MET A 102 17.34 4.01 -11.86
CA MET A 102 16.81 3.18 -10.78
C MET A 102 17.11 3.74 -9.38
N GLU A 103 18.16 4.54 -9.23
CA GLU A 103 18.59 5.09 -7.95
C GLU A 103 17.84 6.41 -7.64
N ALA A 104 17.59 7.24 -8.64
CA ALA A 104 16.75 8.44 -8.55
C ALA A 104 15.28 8.05 -8.34
N ALA A 105 14.80 7.04 -9.06
CA ALA A 105 13.47 6.46 -8.95
C ALA A 105 13.09 6.02 -7.52
N MET A 106 14.07 5.57 -6.74
CA MET A 106 13.87 5.05 -5.38
C MET A 106 14.23 6.06 -4.27
N SER A 107 14.77 7.24 -4.60
CA SER A 107 15.29 8.23 -3.63
C SER A 107 14.37 9.45 -3.38
N GLY A 108 13.08 9.32 -3.70
CA GLY A 108 12.06 10.32 -3.35
C GLY A 108 11.75 11.35 -4.44
N ASN A 109 12.49 11.37 -5.56
CA ASN A 109 12.06 12.04 -6.78
C ASN A 109 11.38 11.03 -7.70
N THR A 110 10.11 11.24 -8.04
CA THR A 110 9.42 10.39 -9.02
C THR A 110 9.60 10.95 -10.44
N TRP A 111 9.89 10.07 -11.41
CA TRP A 111 9.87 10.44 -12.83
C TRP A 111 8.48 10.90 -13.28
N PHE A 112 7.41 10.43 -12.61
CA PHE A 112 6.04 10.68 -12.99
C PHE A 112 5.58 12.04 -12.48
N MET A 113 5.25 12.98 -13.37
CA MET A 113 4.83 14.34 -12.97
C MET A 113 5.87 15.08 -12.09
N SER A 114 7.15 14.93 -12.42
CA SER A 114 8.30 15.37 -11.60
C SER A 114 8.34 16.85 -11.17
N SER A 115 7.56 17.74 -11.79
CA SER A 115 7.51 19.17 -11.41
C SER A 115 6.65 19.46 -10.18
N LEU A 116 5.93 18.46 -9.68
CA LEU A 116 5.00 18.58 -8.56
C LEU A 116 5.53 17.83 -7.34
N SER A 117 5.35 18.43 -6.16
CA SER A 117 5.63 17.80 -4.86
C SER A 117 4.37 17.14 -4.33
N ASP A 118 4.50 15.93 -3.79
CA ASP A 118 3.39 15.23 -3.17
C ASP A 118 2.90 15.94 -1.90
N THR A 119 1.63 15.72 -1.59
CA THR A 119 1.07 16.01 -0.28
C THR A 119 1.50 14.91 0.67
N VAL A 120 2.32 15.27 1.66
CA VAL A 120 2.80 14.37 2.70
C VAL A 120 2.03 14.64 3.99
N GLU A 121 1.41 13.59 4.53
CA GLU A 121 0.65 13.65 5.78
C GLU A 121 1.10 12.51 6.70
N GLU A 122 1.04 12.75 8.00
CA GLU A 122 1.49 11.76 8.97
C GLU A 122 0.67 10.45 8.85
N ASN A 123 1.38 9.33 8.74
CA ASN A 123 0.80 7.97 8.64
C ASN A 123 -0.04 7.69 7.39
N GLU A 124 -0.07 8.56 6.37
CA GLU A 124 -0.84 8.37 5.14
C GLU A 124 0.06 8.08 3.92
N ALA A 125 -0.56 7.68 2.81
CA ALA A 125 0.15 7.58 1.54
C ALA A 125 0.33 8.96 0.91
N GLU A 126 1.49 9.17 0.30
CA GLU A 126 1.80 10.35 -0.49
C GLU A 126 0.92 10.40 -1.74
N HIS A 127 0.34 11.56 -1.99
CA HIS A 127 -0.59 11.74 -3.10
C HIS A 127 -0.60 13.18 -3.60
N LEU A 128 -1.10 13.36 -4.82
CA LEU A 128 -1.55 14.66 -5.31
C LEU A 128 -3.07 14.66 -5.39
N TYR A 129 -3.69 15.77 -5.00
CA TYR A 129 -5.13 15.99 -5.19
C TYR A 129 -5.39 17.23 -6.03
N PHE A 130 -6.31 17.11 -6.98
CA PHE A 130 -6.72 18.18 -7.88
C PHE A 130 -8.25 18.29 -7.93
N PRO A 131 -8.81 19.51 -7.94
CA PRO A 131 -8.15 20.76 -7.57
C PRO A 131 -7.85 20.80 -6.07
N SER A 132 -6.82 21.54 -5.69
CA SER A 132 -6.37 21.72 -4.30
C SER A 132 -5.65 23.05 -4.09
N GLN A 133 -5.38 23.41 -2.83
CA GLN A 133 -4.54 24.57 -2.51
C GLN A 133 -3.13 24.45 -3.13
N GLY A 134 -2.52 23.25 -3.12
CA GLY A 134 -1.21 23.01 -3.74
C GLY A 134 -1.22 23.25 -5.26
N SER A 135 -2.30 22.85 -5.94
CA SER A 135 -2.50 23.16 -7.36
C SER A 135 -2.94 24.61 -7.63
N LYS A 136 -3.22 25.40 -6.58
CA LYS A 136 -3.87 26.72 -6.67
C LYS A 136 -5.21 26.67 -7.40
N GLY A 137 -6.05 25.68 -7.11
CA GLY A 137 -7.36 25.52 -7.73
C GLY A 137 -7.37 24.99 -9.17
N ARG A 138 -6.20 24.71 -9.76
CA ARG A 138 -6.09 24.14 -11.11
C ARG A 138 -6.37 22.64 -11.11
N ILE A 139 -6.95 22.16 -12.20
CA ILE A 139 -7.19 20.74 -12.44
C ILE A 139 -6.08 20.10 -13.26
N LEU A 140 -5.96 18.78 -13.13
CA LEU A 140 -5.01 17.97 -13.88
C LEU A 140 -5.53 17.73 -15.30
N CYS A 141 -4.69 17.97 -16.29
CA CYS A 141 -4.90 17.59 -17.68
C CYS A 141 -3.80 16.63 -18.13
N ILE A 142 -4.15 15.56 -18.84
CA ILE A 142 -3.23 14.60 -19.43
C ILE A 142 -3.40 14.61 -20.95
N LYS A 143 -2.28 14.58 -21.67
CA LYS A 143 -2.24 14.50 -23.14
C LYS A 143 -1.33 13.38 -23.59
N GLY A 144 -1.80 12.60 -24.55
CA GLY A 144 -1.11 11.41 -25.06
C GLY A 144 -1.72 10.12 -24.54
N ARG A 145 -1.44 9.03 -25.27
CA ARG A 145 -1.96 7.68 -25.01
C ARG A 145 -0.93 6.60 -25.34
N ASP A 146 0.35 6.96 -25.35
CA ASP A 146 1.43 6.03 -25.68
C ASP A 146 1.53 4.96 -24.59
N SER A 147 1.48 3.70 -25.00
CA SER A 147 1.48 2.54 -24.12
C SER A 147 2.85 1.83 -24.08
N LYS A 148 3.88 2.42 -24.68
CA LYS A 148 5.22 1.84 -24.82
C LYS A 148 6.34 2.82 -24.46
N ASP A 149 6.08 4.11 -24.53
CA ASP A 149 7.02 5.17 -24.22
C ASP A 149 6.33 6.28 -23.43
N GLY A 150 6.46 6.21 -22.10
CA GLY A 150 5.83 7.17 -21.19
C GLY A 150 6.32 8.61 -21.34
N SER A 151 7.46 8.84 -22.01
CA SER A 151 7.96 10.20 -22.28
C SER A 151 7.14 10.93 -23.35
N LYS A 152 6.36 10.20 -24.15
CA LYS A 152 5.44 10.74 -25.16
C LYS A 152 4.07 11.11 -24.60
N ASN A 153 3.82 10.78 -23.34
CA ASN A 153 2.65 11.27 -22.61
C ASN A 153 3.05 12.51 -21.81
N SER A 154 2.10 13.40 -21.56
CA SER A 154 2.35 14.68 -20.91
C SER A 154 1.20 15.08 -19.99
N TYR A 155 1.48 15.98 -19.06
CA TYR A 155 0.50 16.56 -18.14
C TYR A 155 0.63 18.07 -18.09
N ALA A 156 -0.45 18.73 -17.70
CA ALA A 156 -0.51 20.15 -17.42
C ALA A 156 -1.49 20.42 -16.27
N LEU A 157 -1.40 21.61 -15.70
CA LEU A 157 -2.40 22.14 -14.77
C LEU A 157 -3.12 23.31 -15.44
N ALA A 158 -4.44 23.26 -15.49
CA ALA A 158 -5.27 24.30 -16.09
C ALA A 158 -6.36 24.78 -15.13
N TRP A 159 -6.77 26.03 -15.24
CA TRP A 159 -7.95 26.51 -14.51
C TRP A 159 -9.21 25.90 -15.11
N PRO A 160 -10.19 25.46 -14.29
CA PRO A 160 -11.45 24.86 -14.78
C PRO A 160 -12.15 25.72 -15.85
N GLU A 161 -12.06 27.04 -15.74
CA GLU A 161 -12.72 28.02 -16.60
C GLU A 161 -11.91 28.33 -17.88
N SER A 162 -10.66 27.89 -17.95
CA SER A 162 -9.71 28.22 -19.03
C SER A 162 -8.98 26.98 -19.54
N LEU A 163 -9.71 25.87 -19.74
CA LEU A 163 -9.16 24.65 -20.31
C LEU A 163 -8.72 24.86 -21.76
N PRO A 164 -7.68 24.15 -22.25
CA PRO A 164 -7.29 24.14 -23.67
C PRO A 164 -8.49 23.92 -24.60
N GLU A 165 -8.51 24.52 -25.79
CA GLU A 165 -9.71 24.51 -26.66
C GLU A 165 -10.15 23.11 -27.07
N SER A 166 -9.18 22.22 -27.29
CA SER A 166 -9.43 20.82 -27.63
C SER A 166 -9.58 19.91 -26.40
N ALA A 167 -9.63 20.46 -25.20
CA ALA A 167 -9.70 19.68 -23.98
C ALA A 167 -11.06 18.98 -23.82
N THR A 168 -11.02 17.74 -23.38
CA THR A 168 -12.21 17.01 -22.90
C THR A 168 -12.21 17.01 -21.38
N LEU A 169 -13.23 17.59 -20.75
CA LEU A 169 -13.41 17.52 -19.30
C LEU A 169 -14.09 16.20 -18.92
N LEU A 170 -13.47 15.47 -17.99
CA LEU A 170 -13.95 14.22 -17.42
C LEU A 170 -14.49 14.48 -16.01
N GLU A 171 -15.82 14.48 -15.88
CA GLU A 171 -16.54 14.75 -14.62
C GLU A 171 -16.35 13.64 -13.58
N GLY A 172 -16.47 13.95 -12.29
CA GLY A 172 -16.32 13.01 -11.19
C GLY A 172 -14.86 12.78 -10.75
N LEU A 173 -14.70 11.87 -9.79
CA LEU A 173 -13.41 11.57 -9.17
C LEU A 173 -12.63 10.54 -9.99
N SER A 174 -11.41 10.90 -10.39
CA SER A 174 -10.50 10.01 -11.12
C SER A 174 -9.37 9.55 -10.21
N PHE A 175 -9.12 8.25 -10.16
CA PHE A 175 -7.92 7.69 -9.52
C PHE A 175 -6.86 7.47 -10.58
N VAL A 176 -5.75 8.20 -10.47
CA VAL A 176 -4.62 8.16 -11.41
C VAL A 176 -3.45 7.49 -10.71
N SER A 177 -3.07 6.30 -11.16
CA SER A 177 -1.95 5.55 -10.58
C SER A 177 -0.79 5.53 -11.57
N ASP A 178 0.42 5.78 -11.09
CA ASP A 178 1.66 5.34 -11.75
C ASP A 178 2.38 4.35 -10.84
N THR A 179 3.04 3.36 -11.42
CA THR A 179 3.81 2.36 -10.67
C THR A 179 5.12 2.02 -11.36
N TYR A 180 6.11 1.58 -10.58
CA TYR A 180 7.39 1.06 -11.06
C TYR A 180 7.25 -0.37 -11.61
N TYR A 181 6.43 -1.21 -10.98
CA TYR A 181 6.49 -2.65 -11.21
C TYR A 181 5.58 -3.12 -12.36
N ASP A 182 4.27 -3.11 -12.13
CA ASP A 182 3.17 -3.30 -13.10
C ASP A 182 1.85 -3.41 -12.30
N TYR A 183 0.74 -3.71 -12.98
CA TYR A 183 -0.56 -4.02 -12.33
C TYR A 183 -0.97 -5.50 -12.47
N LEU A 184 -0.14 -6.34 -13.11
CA LEU A 184 -0.49 -7.70 -13.48
C LEU A 184 -0.19 -8.69 -12.37
N ASN A 185 0.97 -8.55 -11.74
CA ASN A 185 1.38 -9.36 -10.60
C ASN A 185 0.55 -8.99 -9.37
N LEU A 186 0.16 -9.99 -8.57
CA LEU A 186 -0.68 -9.80 -7.39
C LEU A 186 -0.05 -8.83 -6.38
N TRP A 187 1.25 -9.00 -6.08
CA TRP A 187 1.98 -8.17 -5.13
C TRP A 187 2.15 -6.74 -5.67
N HIS A 188 2.56 -6.58 -6.94
CA HIS A 188 2.69 -5.26 -7.58
C HIS A 188 1.35 -4.52 -7.59
N GLY A 189 0.28 -5.21 -8.03
CA GLY A 189 -1.07 -4.66 -8.11
C GLY A 189 -1.60 -4.23 -6.75
N LEU A 190 -1.44 -5.05 -5.69
CA LEU A 190 -1.84 -4.67 -4.33
C LEU A 190 -1.16 -3.38 -3.88
N TYR A 191 0.16 -3.27 -4.07
CA TYR A 191 0.95 -2.13 -3.62
C TYR A 191 0.61 -0.84 -4.40
N ALA A 192 0.20 -0.96 -5.66
CA ALA A 192 -0.22 0.17 -6.49
C ALA A 192 -1.63 0.68 -6.14
N VAL A 193 -2.56 -0.20 -5.73
CA VAL A 193 -3.96 0.19 -5.51
C VAL A 193 -4.34 0.42 -4.05
N ALA A 194 -3.65 -0.21 -3.09
CA ALA A 194 -3.92 -0.05 -1.65
C ALA A 194 -3.83 1.41 -1.14
N PRO A 195 -2.91 2.28 -1.64
CA PRO A 195 -2.88 3.69 -1.26
C PRO A 195 -4.22 4.42 -1.45
N PHE A 196 -4.94 4.13 -2.55
CA PHE A 196 -6.24 4.74 -2.82
C PHE A 196 -7.31 4.33 -1.82
N VAL A 197 -7.25 3.10 -1.29
CA VAL A 197 -8.15 2.64 -0.23
C VAL A 197 -7.90 3.42 1.06
N GLY A 198 -6.63 3.59 1.43
CA GLY A 198 -6.25 4.43 2.57
C GLY A 198 -6.75 5.87 2.45
N TRP A 199 -6.56 6.46 1.27
CA TRP A 199 -7.06 7.79 0.94
C TRP A 199 -8.59 7.87 1.02
N SER A 200 -9.30 6.90 0.44
CA SER A 200 -10.77 6.86 0.43
C SER A 200 -11.34 6.73 1.84
N MET A 201 -10.76 5.88 2.69
CA MET A 201 -11.17 5.73 4.09
C MET A 201 -11.06 7.05 4.87
N LYS A 202 -10.02 7.85 4.61
CA LYS A 202 -9.86 9.18 5.22
C LYS A 202 -10.88 10.17 4.67
N ASN A 203 -11.21 10.06 3.40
CA ASN A 203 -12.07 10.99 2.67
C ASN A 203 -13.48 10.42 2.51
N GLN A 204 -14.13 10.06 3.62
CA GLN A 204 -15.55 9.69 3.68
C GLN A 204 -15.96 8.56 2.71
N CYS A 205 -15.06 7.60 2.49
CA CYS A 205 -15.28 6.45 1.60
C CYS A 205 -15.66 6.85 0.16
N LEU A 206 -15.13 7.99 -0.32
CA LEU A 206 -15.33 8.43 -1.69
C LEU A 206 -14.89 7.36 -2.70
N LYS A 207 -15.72 7.16 -3.73
CA LYS A 207 -15.48 6.18 -4.77
C LYS A 207 -15.06 6.88 -6.07
N PRO A 208 -14.12 6.30 -6.84
CA PRO A 208 -13.77 6.84 -8.14
C PRO A 208 -14.86 6.54 -9.17
N THR A 209 -15.03 7.45 -10.11
CA THR A 209 -15.80 7.23 -11.35
C THR A 209 -14.97 6.47 -12.38
N ARG A 210 -13.63 6.59 -12.31
CA ARG A 210 -12.70 5.95 -13.24
C ARG A 210 -11.30 5.74 -12.65
N TRP A 211 -10.61 4.76 -13.21
CA TRP A 211 -9.17 4.56 -13.04
C TRP A 211 -8.42 5.06 -14.27
N VAL A 212 -7.25 5.67 -14.08
CA VAL A 212 -6.28 5.97 -15.12
C VAL A 212 -4.96 5.36 -14.68
N LEU A 213 -4.40 4.46 -15.48
CA LEU A 213 -3.29 3.62 -15.05
C LEU A 213 -2.06 3.88 -15.90
N PHE A 214 -0.93 4.07 -15.23
CA PHE A 214 0.38 4.28 -15.84
C PHE A 214 1.41 3.33 -15.24
N HIS A 215 2.33 2.87 -16.08
CA HIS A 215 3.50 2.13 -15.64
C HIS A 215 4.68 2.76 -16.34
N TRP A 216 5.56 3.42 -15.58
CA TRP A 216 6.60 4.29 -16.14
C TRP A 216 6.04 5.40 -17.05
N GLY A 217 4.88 5.96 -16.70
CA GLY A 217 4.19 6.95 -17.53
C GLY A 217 3.56 6.39 -18.82
N GLU A 218 3.64 5.09 -19.08
CA GLU A 218 2.98 4.44 -20.21
C GLU A 218 1.54 4.08 -19.87
N LEU A 219 0.60 4.45 -20.73
CA LEU A 219 -0.82 4.21 -20.50
C LEU A 219 -1.13 2.70 -20.47
N ARG A 220 -1.87 2.26 -19.45
CA ARG A 220 -2.32 0.87 -19.28
C ARG A 220 -3.83 0.79 -19.38
N SER A 221 -4.30 -0.25 -20.07
CA SER A 221 -5.73 -0.46 -20.34
C SER A 221 -6.43 -1.37 -19.33
N LYS A 222 -5.68 -2.02 -18.44
CA LYS A 222 -6.21 -2.97 -17.47
C LYS A 222 -5.26 -3.21 -16.31
N MET A 223 -5.83 -3.67 -15.21
CA MET A 223 -5.12 -4.34 -14.13
C MET A 223 -5.11 -5.86 -14.36
N GLY A 224 -4.27 -6.59 -13.62
CA GLY A 224 -4.37 -8.04 -13.51
C GLY A 224 -5.71 -8.45 -12.88
N ALA A 225 -6.22 -9.63 -13.25
CA ALA A 225 -7.55 -10.08 -12.83
C ALA A 225 -7.74 -10.10 -11.30
N TRP A 226 -6.69 -10.42 -10.54
CA TRP A 226 -6.74 -10.41 -9.08
C TRP A 226 -6.93 -8.99 -8.52
N ALA A 227 -6.11 -8.02 -8.94
CA ALA A 227 -6.22 -6.63 -8.51
C ALA A 227 -7.54 -6.00 -8.96
N GLN A 228 -7.99 -6.31 -10.18
CA GLN A 228 -9.28 -5.89 -10.71
C GLN A 228 -10.44 -6.40 -9.84
N ASN A 229 -10.45 -7.68 -9.45
CA ASN A 229 -11.49 -8.22 -8.58
C ASN A 229 -11.44 -7.63 -7.17
N LEU A 230 -10.24 -7.38 -6.63
CA LEU A 230 -10.08 -6.70 -5.34
C LEU A 230 -10.64 -5.27 -5.38
N MET A 231 -10.36 -4.51 -6.44
CA MET A 231 -10.90 -3.16 -6.61
C MET A 231 -12.40 -3.18 -6.92
N ARG A 232 -12.88 -4.19 -7.65
CA ARG A 232 -14.32 -4.41 -7.87
C ARG A 232 -15.05 -4.68 -6.56
N ALA A 233 -14.49 -5.52 -5.68
CA ALA A 233 -15.03 -5.76 -4.35
C ALA A 233 -15.06 -4.49 -3.49
N THR A 234 -14.10 -3.59 -3.69
CA THR A 234 -13.97 -2.37 -2.88
C THR A 234 -14.84 -1.22 -3.38
N TYR A 235 -14.89 -0.97 -4.68
CA TYR A 235 -15.51 0.22 -5.28
C TYR A 235 -16.66 -0.09 -6.24
N GLY A 236 -16.88 -1.36 -6.60
CA GLY A 236 -17.80 -1.77 -7.65
C GLY A 236 -17.16 -1.75 -9.04
N ASP A 237 -17.99 -1.83 -10.07
CA ASP A 237 -17.54 -1.83 -11.47
C ASP A 237 -17.10 -0.42 -11.90
N VAL A 238 -15.80 -0.15 -11.75
CA VAL A 238 -15.14 1.10 -12.16
C VAL A 238 -14.25 0.83 -13.37
N ALA A 239 -14.48 1.57 -14.45
CA ALA A 239 -13.74 1.41 -15.70
C ALA A 239 -12.31 1.94 -15.63
N VAL A 240 -11.42 1.33 -16.40
CA VAL A 240 -10.09 1.88 -16.71
C VAL A 240 -10.20 2.75 -17.95
N GLU A 241 -9.96 4.04 -17.77
CA GLU A 241 -9.93 5.04 -18.83
C GLU A 241 -8.68 4.88 -19.68
N VAL A 242 -8.89 4.92 -20.99
CA VAL A 242 -7.86 4.74 -22.03
C VAL A 242 -7.94 5.82 -23.11
N PHE A 243 -8.73 6.87 -22.86
CA PHE A 243 -8.87 8.05 -23.71
C PHE A 243 -9.34 7.69 -25.13
N ARG A 244 -10.33 6.79 -25.21
CA ARG A 244 -10.93 6.36 -26.48
C ARG A 244 -11.94 7.40 -26.97
N GLY A 245 -11.85 7.77 -28.25
CA GLY A 245 -12.88 8.57 -28.93
C GLY A 245 -12.69 10.09 -28.90
N GLY A 246 -11.75 10.62 -28.12
CA GLY A 246 -11.33 12.03 -28.27
C GLY A 246 -10.25 12.20 -29.33
N GLY A 247 -10.21 13.39 -29.94
CA GLY A 247 -9.13 13.80 -30.84
C GLY A 247 -7.78 13.92 -30.12
N ASP A 248 -6.79 14.54 -30.77
CA ASP A 248 -5.44 14.71 -30.19
C ASP A 248 -5.36 15.75 -29.04
N GLY A 249 -6.52 16.15 -28.50
CA GLY A 249 -6.65 17.08 -27.38
C GLY A 249 -6.36 16.44 -26.02
N PRO A 250 -6.13 17.25 -24.98
CA PRO A 250 -5.91 16.77 -23.62
C PRO A 250 -7.21 16.36 -22.93
N TYR A 251 -7.12 15.44 -21.97
CA TYR A 251 -8.21 15.07 -21.07
C TYR A 251 -7.95 15.69 -19.71
N CYS A 252 -8.87 16.54 -19.26
CA CYS A 252 -8.80 17.21 -17.97
C CYS A 252 -9.79 16.58 -16.99
N PHE A 253 -9.41 16.42 -15.73
CA PHE A 253 -10.24 15.75 -14.73
C PHE A 253 -10.87 16.77 -13.80
N GLU A 254 -12.20 16.74 -13.63
CA GLU A 254 -12.88 17.59 -12.65
C GLU A 254 -12.26 17.42 -11.26
N ARG A 255 -12.02 16.16 -10.87
CA ARG A 255 -11.29 15.80 -9.67
C ARG A 255 -10.33 14.64 -9.94
N ALA A 256 -9.11 14.72 -9.40
CA ALA A 256 -8.14 13.63 -9.51
C ALA A 256 -7.36 13.44 -8.20
N VAL A 257 -7.20 12.17 -7.82
CA VAL A 257 -6.19 11.73 -6.84
C VAL A 257 -5.11 11.00 -7.62
N VAL A 258 -3.86 11.42 -7.47
CA VAL A 258 -2.71 10.79 -8.11
C VAL A 258 -1.86 10.11 -7.06
N MET A 259 -1.58 8.81 -7.24
CA MET A 259 -0.61 8.05 -6.45
C MET A 259 0.55 7.68 -7.35
N ARG A 260 1.74 8.20 -7.00
CA ARG A 260 2.99 8.01 -7.76
C ARG A 260 4.00 7.15 -7.01
N HIS A 261 3.67 6.86 -5.75
CA HIS A 261 4.42 6.05 -4.82
C HIS A 261 3.57 4.87 -4.37
N ASN A 262 4.23 3.76 -4.05
CA ASN A 262 3.57 2.61 -3.44
C ASN A 262 3.21 2.92 -1.97
N ILE A 263 2.76 1.91 -1.24
CA ILE A 263 2.39 1.99 0.18
C ILE A 263 3.55 2.26 1.18
N GLU A 264 4.76 2.57 0.69
CA GLU A 264 6.01 2.61 1.46
C GLU A 264 6.08 3.71 2.52
N ASN A 265 5.45 4.87 2.30
CA ASN A 265 5.42 5.95 3.29
C ASN A 265 4.19 5.91 4.19
N MET A 266 3.24 5.00 3.92
CA MET A 266 2.09 4.78 4.77
C MET A 266 2.50 4.15 6.11
N GLY A 267 2.04 4.74 7.22
CA GLY A 267 2.36 4.27 8.57
C GLY A 267 1.83 2.86 8.85
N LYS A 268 2.53 2.10 9.73
CA LYS A 268 2.20 0.69 10.03
C LYS A 268 0.74 0.48 10.45
N LYS A 269 0.21 1.35 11.31
CA LYS A 269 -1.20 1.27 11.76
C LYS A 269 -2.18 1.43 10.59
N LYS A 270 -1.91 2.40 9.71
CA LYS A 270 -2.76 2.68 8.54
C LYS A 270 -2.72 1.51 7.55
N ARG A 271 -1.56 0.90 7.32
CA ARG A 271 -1.42 -0.31 6.49
C ARG A 271 -2.31 -1.45 6.96
N VAL A 272 -2.35 -1.71 8.26
CA VAL A 272 -3.22 -2.73 8.86
C VAL A 272 -4.70 -2.37 8.68
N GLN A 273 -5.07 -1.11 8.87
CA GLN A 273 -6.47 -0.66 8.65
C GLN A 273 -6.90 -0.80 7.19
N VAL A 274 -6.02 -0.47 6.25
CA VAL A 274 -6.28 -0.62 4.80
C VAL A 274 -6.41 -2.09 4.42
N SER A 275 -5.53 -2.96 4.93
CA SER A 275 -5.60 -4.39 4.65
C SER A 275 -6.84 -5.04 5.28
N GLU A 276 -7.26 -4.63 6.48
CA GLU A 276 -8.53 -5.03 7.10
C GLU A 276 -9.74 -4.63 6.25
N GLN A 277 -9.74 -3.40 5.73
CA GLN A 277 -10.79 -2.90 4.86
C GLN A 277 -10.88 -3.69 3.54
N LEU A 278 -9.74 -3.92 2.88
CA LEU A 278 -9.65 -4.73 1.66
C LEU A 278 -10.15 -6.16 1.89
N ARG A 279 -9.71 -6.78 2.98
CA ARG A 279 -10.14 -8.12 3.40
C ARG A 279 -11.63 -8.19 3.65
N CYS A 280 -12.18 -7.22 4.38
CA CYS A 280 -13.59 -7.15 4.68
C CYS A 280 -14.43 -7.07 3.40
N LYS A 281 -14.05 -6.17 2.47
CA LYS A 281 -14.73 -6.03 1.18
C LYS A 281 -14.65 -7.26 0.29
N ALA A 282 -13.48 -7.91 0.24
CA ALA A 282 -13.35 -9.16 -0.49
C ALA A 282 -14.28 -10.26 0.05
N ARG A 283 -14.42 -10.36 1.39
CA ARG A 283 -15.33 -11.33 2.02
C ARG A 283 -16.80 -11.01 1.76
N GLU A 284 -17.19 -9.75 1.86
CA GLU A 284 -18.54 -9.28 1.53
C GLU A 284 -18.89 -9.61 0.08
N PHE A 285 -18.01 -9.22 -0.86
CA PHE A 285 -18.17 -9.47 -2.29
C PHE A 285 -18.30 -10.97 -2.62
N CYS A 286 -17.54 -11.82 -1.93
CA CYS A 286 -17.55 -13.27 -2.13
C CYS A 286 -18.60 -14.01 -1.27
N GLY A 287 -19.45 -13.30 -0.52
CA GLY A 287 -20.49 -13.91 0.32
C GLY A 287 -19.96 -14.82 1.43
N ILE A 288 -18.79 -14.50 1.99
CA ILE A 288 -18.15 -15.32 3.02
C ILE A 288 -18.72 -15.00 4.40
N ASN A 289 -19.37 -15.99 5.02
CA ASN A 289 -19.87 -15.88 6.39
C ASN A 289 -18.76 -16.16 7.41
N THR A 290 -18.36 -15.15 8.20
CA THR A 290 -17.33 -15.30 9.24
C THR A 290 -17.90 -15.54 10.64
N SER A 291 -19.21 -15.72 10.79
CA SER A 291 -19.88 -15.80 12.10
C SER A 291 -19.42 -16.97 12.97
N SER A 292 -18.97 -18.07 12.36
CA SER A 292 -18.42 -19.24 13.06
C SER A 292 -16.91 -19.16 13.32
N LYS A 293 -16.21 -18.18 12.71
CA LYS A 293 -14.75 -18.18 12.67
C LYS A 293 -14.12 -17.92 14.04
N GLY A 294 -13.18 -18.79 14.41
CA GLY A 294 -12.45 -18.74 15.67
C GLY A 294 -13.16 -19.38 16.86
N ASN A 295 -14.37 -19.93 16.65
CA ASN A 295 -15.06 -20.81 17.60
C ASN A 295 -15.27 -22.21 16.99
N GLU A 296 -14.57 -22.52 15.90
CA GLU A 296 -14.61 -23.82 15.25
C GLU A 296 -14.04 -24.85 16.23
N VAL A 297 -14.88 -25.78 16.64
CA VAL A 297 -14.50 -26.92 17.47
C VAL A 297 -14.71 -28.20 16.68
N ASN A 298 -13.84 -29.19 16.87
CA ASN A 298 -14.00 -30.51 16.29
C ASN A 298 -15.09 -31.31 17.04
N GLU A 299 -15.36 -32.54 16.60
CA GLU A 299 -16.35 -33.44 17.24
C GLU A 299 -16.07 -33.72 18.72
N ARG A 300 -14.82 -33.52 19.17
CA ARG A 300 -14.37 -33.69 20.56
C ARG A 300 -14.44 -32.39 21.37
N GLY A 301 -14.92 -31.30 20.78
CA GLY A 301 -15.04 -29.99 21.43
C GLY A 301 -13.74 -29.18 21.47
N GLU A 302 -12.72 -29.56 20.70
CA GLU A 302 -11.41 -28.90 20.69
C GLU A 302 -11.31 -27.86 19.58
N LEU A 303 -10.66 -26.73 19.87
CA LEU A 303 -10.47 -25.65 18.89
C LEU A 303 -9.71 -26.14 17.64
N VAL A 304 -10.26 -25.86 16.47
CA VAL A 304 -9.66 -26.23 15.19
C VAL A 304 -8.55 -25.24 14.82
N VAL A 305 -7.39 -25.75 14.40
CA VAL A 305 -6.28 -24.99 13.80
C VAL A 305 -6.18 -25.39 12.33
N ASN A 306 -6.56 -24.47 11.44
CA ASN A 306 -6.58 -24.69 10.00
C ASN A 306 -5.22 -24.33 9.41
N MET A 307 -4.53 -25.34 8.91
CA MET A 307 -3.25 -25.20 8.21
C MET A 307 -3.46 -25.38 6.70
N THR A 308 -2.83 -24.54 5.89
CA THR A 308 -2.90 -24.61 4.43
C THR A 308 -1.51 -24.69 3.83
N LEU A 309 -1.26 -25.77 3.07
CA LEU A 309 -0.18 -25.81 2.09
C LEU A 309 -0.69 -25.22 0.79
N LEU A 310 -0.33 -23.97 0.51
CA LEU A 310 -0.65 -23.34 -0.77
C LEU A 310 0.45 -23.71 -1.78
N MET A 311 0.13 -24.66 -2.63
CA MET A 311 1.00 -25.22 -3.64
C MET A 311 0.98 -24.37 -4.91
N ARG A 312 2.02 -24.50 -5.72
CA ARG A 312 2.15 -23.84 -7.03
C ARG A 312 2.70 -24.78 -8.09
N ARG A 313 2.35 -24.55 -9.35
CA ARG A 313 2.87 -25.30 -10.51
C ARG A 313 4.01 -24.55 -11.17
N GLY A 314 4.91 -25.28 -11.83
CA GLY A 314 6.00 -24.70 -12.61
C GLY A 314 7.07 -24.04 -11.73
N SER A 315 7.41 -22.79 -12.05
CA SER A 315 8.49 -22.06 -11.38
C SER A 315 8.33 -22.10 -9.87
N ARG A 316 9.41 -22.43 -9.16
CA ARG A 316 9.45 -22.41 -7.68
C ARG A 316 8.52 -23.42 -7.00
N SER A 317 7.96 -24.39 -7.74
CA SER A 317 7.27 -25.52 -7.12
C SER A 317 8.25 -26.35 -6.27
N PHE A 318 7.71 -27.23 -5.41
CA PHE A 318 8.56 -28.23 -4.75
C PHE A 318 9.08 -29.26 -5.75
N LYS A 319 10.32 -29.72 -5.55
CA LYS A 319 10.93 -30.85 -6.29
C LYS A 319 10.19 -32.16 -6.00
N ASN A 320 9.75 -32.35 -4.76
CA ASN A 320 8.98 -33.50 -4.32
C ASN A 320 7.78 -33.03 -3.47
N ALA A 321 6.70 -32.63 -4.14
CA ALA A 321 5.50 -32.12 -3.49
C ALA A 321 4.88 -33.15 -2.52
N SER A 322 4.82 -34.43 -2.90
CA SER A 322 4.24 -35.49 -2.06
C SER A 322 5.01 -35.68 -0.75
N ALA A 323 6.34 -35.63 -0.77
CA ALA A 323 7.13 -35.71 0.45
C ALA A 323 6.86 -34.54 1.39
N VAL A 324 6.76 -33.31 0.86
CA VAL A 324 6.39 -32.14 1.65
C VAL A 324 5.02 -32.32 2.28
N VAL A 325 4.01 -32.67 1.48
CA VAL A 325 2.64 -32.93 1.97
C VAL A 325 2.62 -33.97 3.08
N ASN A 326 3.37 -35.07 2.93
CA ASN A 326 3.43 -36.13 3.93
C ASN A 326 3.99 -35.64 5.28
N VAL A 327 5.02 -34.77 5.27
CA VAL A 327 5.58 -34.22 6.51
C VAL A 327 4.53 -33.39 7.26
N PHE A 328 3.89 -32.45 6.56
CA PHE A 328 2.87 -31.59 7.16
C PHE A 328 1.63 -32.37 7.60
N THR A 329 1.22 -33.38 6.83
CA THR A 329 0.10 -34.27 7.19
C THR A 329 0.41 -35.00 8.50
N ARG A 330 1.57 -35.66 8.57
CA ARG A 330 2.00 -36.40 9.75
C ARG A 330 2.08 -35.52 11.00
N GLU A 331 2.65 -34.32 10.89
CA GLU A 331 2.75 -33.43 12.06
C GLU A 331 1.39 -32.83 12.45
N CYS A 332 0.49 -32.56 11.50
CA CYS A 332 -0.87 -32.11 11.79
C CYS A 332 -1.68 -33.20 12.50
N GLU A 333 -1.60 -34.46 12.07
CA GLU A 333 -2.29 -35.60 12.70
C GLU A 333 -1.86 -35.84 14.16
N ARG A 334 -0.69 -35.34 14.58
CA ARG A 334 -0.20 -35.41 15.97
C ARG A 334 -0.80 -34.35 16.89
N VAL A 335 -1.48 -33.35 16.33
CA VAL A 335 -2.05 -32.23 17.09
C VAL A 335 -3.56 -32.29 17.00
N ASP A 336 -4.20 -32.60 18.12
CA ASP A 336 -5.65 -32.56 18.25
C ASP A 336 -6.22 -31.20 17.83
N GLY A 337 -7.22 -31.24 16.94
CA GLY A 337 -7.83 -30.05 16.35
C GLY A 337 -7.08 -29.49 15.14
N CYS A 338 -5.94 -30.04 14.72
CA CYS A 338 -5.32 -29.60 13.47
C CYS A 338 -6.10 -30.11 12.24
N ALA A 339 -6.34 -29.22 11.27
CA ALA A 339 -6.92 -29.56 9.98
C ALA A 339 -6.01 -29.05 8.86
N LEU A 340 -5.47 -29.97 8.05
CA LEU A 340 -4.60 -29.65 6.92
C LEU A 340 -5.41 -29.58 5.63
N SER A 341 -5.23 -28.50 4.87
CA SER A 341 -5.68 -28.37 3.49
C SER A 341 -4.48 -28.20 2.56
N VAL A 342 -4.45 -28.98 1.48
CA VAL A 342 -3.45 -28.84 0.41
C VAL A 342 -4.17 -28.28 -0.80
N VAL A 343 -3.77 -27.07 -1.22
CA VAL A 343 -4.51 -26.31 -2.23
C VAL A 343 -3.58 -25.84 -3.31
N GLN A 344 -3.97 -26.02 -4.57
CA GLN A 344 -3.21 -25.55 -5.72
C GLN A 344 -3.62 -24.12 -6.08
N SER A 345 -2.71 -23.16 -5.97
CA SER A 345 -3.05 -21.74 -6.12
C SER A 345 -3.65 -21.39 -7.48
N GLU A 346 -3.16 -22.00 -8.56
CA GLU A 346 -3.57 -21.71 -9.93
C GLU A 346 -4.97 -22.24 -10.26
N ASP A 347 -5.52 -23.13 -9.43
CA ASP A 347 -6.87 -23.69 -9.61
C ASP A 347 -7.96 -22.83 -8.95
N LEU A 348 -7.56 -21.84 -8.14
CA LEU A 348 -8.49 -21.05 -7.34
C LEU A 348 -8.99 -19.83 -8.12
N SER A 349 -10.32 -19.68 -8.20
CA SER A 349 -10.92 -18.38 -8.55
C SER A 349 -10.59 -17.33 -7.48
N PHE A 350 -10.83 -16.05 -7.77
CA PHE A 350 -10.62 -14.98 -6.77
C PHE A 350 -11.38 -15.25 -5.47
N CYS A 351 -12.67 -15.64 -5.55
CA CYS A 351 -13.44 -15.93 -4.36
C CYS A 351 -13.05 -17.23 -3.66
N ASP A 352 -12.50 -18.22 -4.37
CA ASP A 352 -11.93 -19.40 -3.73
C ASP A 352 -10.64 -19.04 -2.97
N GLN A 353 -9.80 -18.15 -3.51
CA GLN A 353 -8.63 -17.61 -2.80
C GLN A 353 -9.04 -16.88 -1.52
N VAL A 354 -10.05 -16.01 -1.61
CA VAL A 354 -10.61 -15.32 -0.44
C VAL A 354 -11.16 -16.32 0.57
N ARG A 355 -11.90 -17.33 0.14
CA ARG A 355 -12.49 -18.35 1.01
C ARG A 355 -11.43 -19.16 1.74
N VAL A 356 -10.49 -19.77 1.00
CA VAL A 356 -9.42 -20.60 1.58
C VAL A 356 -8.67 -19.81 2.64
N MET A 357 -8.15 -18.63 2.28
CA MET A 357 -7.36 -17.81 3.19
C MET A 357 -8.19 -17.22 4.33
N THR A 358 -9.49 -17.00 4.14
CA THR A 358 -10.38 -16.61 5.23
C THR A 358 -10.50 -17.71 6.28
N TYR A 359 -10.27 -18.99 5.99
CA TYR A 359 -10.31 -20.04 7.01
C TYR A 359 -8.92 -20.53 7.44
N THR A 360 -7.85 -20.11 6.78
CA THR A 360 -6.47 -20.46 7.14
C THR A 360 -5.97 -19.67 8.36
N ASP A 361 -5.40 -20.37 9.34
CA ASP A 361 -4.64 -19.78 10.46
C ASP A 361 -3.12 -19.82 10.21
N ILE A 362 -2.66 -20.82 9.47
CA ILE A 362 -1.25 -21.04 9.14
C ILE A 362 -1.15 -21.34 7.64
N VAL A 363 -0.44 -20.50 6.88
CA VAL A 363 -0.13 -20.80 5.48
C VAL A 363 1.36 -21.10 5.32
N ALA A 364 1.67 -22.16 4.60
CA ALA A 364 3.02 -22.43 4.13
C ALA A 364 3.02 -22.55 2.60
N THR A 365 3.91 -21.84 1.92
CA THR A 365 3.96 -21.81 0.44
C THR A 365 5.34 -21.48 -0.07
N PRO A 366 5.74 -22.02 -1.24
CA PRO A 366 6.89 -21.52 -1.95
C PRO A 366 6.77 -20.03 -2.26
N HIS A 367 7.89 -19.33 -2.29
CA HIS A 367 7.96 -17.90 -2.58
C HIS A 367 7.30 -17.56 -3.91
N GLY A 368 6.41 -16.56 -3.92
CA GLY A 368 5.86 -15.98 -5.14
C GLY A 368 4.58 -15.21 -4.93
N ALA A 369 4.12 -14.56 -6.01
CA ALA A 369 3.00 -13.61 -5.98
C ALA A 369 1.70 -14.21 -5.41
N GLN A 370 1.51 -15.52 -5.46
CA GLN A 370 0.35 -16.16 -4.85
C GLN A 370 0.28 -15.97 -3.33
N LEU A 371 1.42 -15.75 -2.67
CA LEU A 371 1.48 -15.50 -1.23
C LEU A 371 0.89 -14.11 -0.86
N THR A 372 0.65 -13.22 -1.83
CA THR A 372 -0.15 -12.00 -1.60
C THR A 372 -1.56 -12.31 -1.08
N ASN A 373 -2.08 -13.51 -1.32
CA ASN A 373 -3.38 -13.97 -0.79
C ASN A 373 -3.43 -14.02 0.75
N MET A 374 -2.31 -13.93 1.46
CA MET A 374 -2.30 -13.74 2.91
C MET A 374 -3.10 -12.51 3.37
N LEU A 375 -3.33 -11.54 2.47
CA LEU A 375 -4.23 -10.40 2.70
C LEU A 375 -5.57 -10.82 3.30
N PHE A 376 -6.10 -11.98 2.88
CA PHE A 376 -7.43 -12.44 3.27
C PHE A 376 -7.46 -13.24 4.59
N MET A 377 -6.29 -13.55 5.17
CA MET A 377 -6.16 -14.24 6.46
C MET A 377 -6.52 -13.32 7.64
N GLU A 378 -6.82 -13.89 8.80
CA GLU A 378 -7.11 -13.11 10.01
C GLU A 378 -5.83 -12.51 10.60
N PRO A 379 -5.84 -11.28 11.15
CA PRO A 379 -4.69 -10.73 11.85
C PRO A 379 -4.15 -11.70 12.91
N GLY A 380 -2.83 -11.82 13.00
CA GLY A 380 -2.14 -12.78 13.88
C GLY A 380 -1.89 -14.16 13.27
N SER A 381 -2.44 -14.46 12.09
CA SER A 381 -2.15 -15.72 11.37
C SER A 381 -0.67 -15.83 10.99
N ARG A 382 -0.18 -17.07 10.82
CA ARG A 382 1.25 -17.37 10.60
C ARG A 382 1.55 -17.69 9.15
N VAL A 383 2.71 -17.25 8.68
CA VAL A 383 3.19 -17.47 7.31
C VAL A 383 4.56 -18.13 7.32
N MET A 384 4.72 -19.23 6.60
CA MET A 384 6.01 -19.82 6.23
C MET A 384 6.25 -19.69 4.72
N GLU A 385 7.48 -19.34 4.38
CA GLU A 385 7.89 -19.13 3.01
C GLU A 385 9.08 -20.02 2.64
N PHE A 386 8.98 -20.73 1.51
CA PHE A 386 10.08 -21.56 1.01
C PHE A 386 10.70 -20.92 -0.23
N PHE A 387 12.00 -20.67 -0.18
CA PHE A 387 12.72 -20.01 -1.24
C PHE A 387 13.53 -21.01 -2.08
N PRO A 388 13.52 -20.84 -3.42
CA PRO A 388 14.50 -21.48 -4.28
C PRO A 388 15.92 -21.07 -3.91
N ARG A 389 16.87 -21.79 -4.48
CA ARG A 389 18.29 -21.50 -4.37
C ARG A 389 18.60 -20.05 -4.78
N GLY A 390 19.64 -19.45 -4.21
CA GLY A 390 20.18 -18.15 -4.64
C GLY A 390 19.33 -16.95 -4.20
N TRP A 391 18.14 -17.16 -3.67
CA TRP A 391 17.29 -16.05 -3.19
C TRP A 391 17.85 -15.37 -1.94
N LEU A 392 18.50 -16.12 -1.04
CA LEU A 392 19.08 -15.53 0.17
C LEU A 392 20.22 -14.57 -0.18
N GLU A 393 21.06 -14.99 -1.12
CA GLU A 393 22.31 -14.32 -1.48
C GLU A 393 22.09 -13.24 -2.54
N LEU A 394 21.25 -13.48 -3.55
CA LEU A 394 21.23 -12.68 -4.78
C LEU A 394 19.94 -11.85 -4.99
N ALA A 395 18.84 -12.14 -4.27
CA ALA A 395 17.57 -11.46 -4.53
C ALA A 395 17.49 -10.01 -4.00
N GLY A 396 18.52 -9.55 -3.26
CA GLY A 396 18.53 -8.24 -2.62
C GLY A 396 17.30 -8.01 -1.74
N ILE A 397 16.62 -6.88 -1.92
CA ILE A 397 15.39 -6.54 -1.20
C ILE A 397 14.20 -7.47 -1.52
N GLY A 398 14.20 -8.15 -2.67
CA GLY A 398 13.09 -8.98 -3.12
C GLY A 398 12.79 -10.14 -2.17
N ARG A 399 13.80 -10.60 -1.40
CA ARG A 399 13.64 -11.65 -0.39
C ARG A 399 12.77 -11.24 0.81
N HIS A 400 12.49 -9.94 0.97
CA HIS A 400 11.69 -9.41 2.08
C HIS A 400 10.25 -9.05 1.69
N ALA A 401 9.88 -9.16 0.40
CA ALA A 401 8.59 -8.68 -0.11
C ALA A 401 7.37 -9.23 0.67
N HIS A 402 7.31 -10.54 0.90
CA HIS A 402 6.18 -11.14 1.61
C HIS A 402 6.29 -11.03 3.13
N ARG A 403 7.48 -10.82 3.68
CA ARG A 403 7.63 -10.43 5.09
C ARG A 403 7.02 -9.04 5.33
N TRP A 404 7.31 -8.08 4.45
CA TRP A 404 6.67 -6.75 4.52
C TRP A 404 5.17 -6.82 4.27
N THR A 405 4.73 -7.71 3.36
CA THR A 405 3.30 -7.95 3.12
C THR A 405 2.62 -8.53 4.36
N ALA A 406 3.27 -9.45 5.07
CA ALA A 406 2.75 -9.99 6.33
C ALA A 406 2.57 -8.89 7.36
N GLU A 407 3.58 -8.04 7.55
CA GLU A 407 3.50 -6.89 8.46
C GLU A 407 2.39 -5.89 8.05
N LEU A 408 2.22 -5.64 6.75
CA LEU A 408 1.15 -4.80 6.19
C LEU A 408 -0.24 -5.38 6.46
N CYS A 409 -0.38 -6.70 6.41
CA CYS A 409 -1.64 -7.41 6.60
C CYS A 409 -1.97 -7.72 8.07
N GLY A 410 -1.03 -7.47 8.99
CA GLY A 410 -1.12 -7.86 10.39
C GLY A 410 -0.88 -9.36 10.63
N MET A 411 -0.23 -10.04 9.70
CA MET A 411 0.23 -11.44 9.85
C MET A 411 1.58 -11.48 10.55
N ILE A 412 1.97 -12.67 10.99
CA ILE A 412 3.30 -12.94 11.53
C ILE A 412 4.03 -13.84 10.52
N HIS A 413 5.04 -13.27 9.85
CA HIS A 413 5.97 -14.05 9.04
C HIS A 413 6.91 -14.80 9.97
N GLU A 414 6.72 -16.10 10.07
CA GLU A 414 7.36 -16.94 11.08
C GLU A 414 7.76 -18.26 10.44
N GLY A 415 8.80 -18.20 9.61
CA GLY A 415 9.39 -19.37 9.00
C GLY A 415 9.93 -19.07 7.63
N THR A 416 11.21 -19.38 7.43
CA THR A 416 11.81 -19.34 6.11
C THR A 416 12.66 -20.57 5.89
N TYR A 417 12.41 -21.26 4.79
CA TYR A 417 13.32 -22.27 4.27
C TYR A 417 14.04 -21.73 3.05
N TRP A 418 15.36 -21.90 3.00
CA TRP A 418 16.17 -21.57 1.84
C TRP A 418 16.73 -22.87 1.28
N GLU A 419 16.42 -23.18 0.03
CA GLU A 419 17.04 -24.31 -0.67
C GLU A 419 18.57 -24.09 -0.69
N PRO A 420 19.37 -25.03 -0.15
CA PRO A 420 20.81 -24.89 -0.12
C PRO A 420 21.43 -24.76 -1.53
N LEU A 421 22.56 -24.06 -1.58
CA LEU A 421 23.49 -24.17 -2.71
C LEU A 421 23.94 -25.63 -2.85
N GLY A 422 24.09 -26.11 -4.08
CA GLY A 422 24.46 -27.49 -4.39
C GLY A 422 25.06 -27.54 -5.80
N THR A 423 25.45 -28.72 -6.28
CA THR A 423 26.48 -28.89 -7.34
C THR A 423 26.25 -28.27 -8.73
N LYS A 424 25.02 -27.87 -9.11
CA LYS A 424 24.80 -27.07 -10.32
C LYS A 424 25.03 -25.60 -10.00
N ASP A 425 26.25 -25.16 -10.31
CA ASP A 425 26.66 -23.78 -10.18
C ASP A 425 26.11 -22.93 -11.33
N CYS A 426 25.89 -21.66 -11.01
CA CYS A 426 25.53 -20.63 -11.97
C CYS A 426 26.58 -20.60 -13.10
N PRO A 427 26.16 -20.54 -14.38
CA PRO A 427 27.10 -20.49 -15.50
C PRO A 427 28.07 -19.30 -15.45
N ASN A 428 27.62 -18.18 -14.88
CA ASN A 428 28.36 -16.91 -14.81
C ASN A 428 28.51 -16.43 -13.36
N PRO A 429 29.33 -17.09 -12.51
CA PRO A 429 29.37 -16.84 -11.06
C PRO A 429 29.83 -15.42 -10.65
N HIS A 430 30.40 -14.65 -11.58
CA HIS A 430 30.83 -13.27 -11.36
C HIS A 430 29.74 -12.23 -11.66
N GLN A 431 28.57 -12.66 -12.16
CA GLN A 431 27.46 -11.80 -12.51
C GLN A 431 26.24 -12.15 -11.66
N ASP A 432 26.09 -11.45 -10.53
CA ASP A 432 25.04 -11.72 -9.55
C ASP A 432 23.63 -11.72 -10.15
N LEU A 433 23.35 -10.81 -11.09
CA LEU A 433 22.05 -10.72 -11.76
C LEU A 433 21.78 -11.96 -12.62
N ASP A 434 22.75 -12.40 -13.41
CA ASP A 434 22.63 -13.61 -14.23
C ASP A 434 22.40 -14.84 -13.36
N CYS A 435 23.15 -14.95 -12.26
CA CYS A 435 22.97 -16.03 -11.31
C CYS A 435 21.62 -15.97 -10.61
N PHE A 436 21.14 -14.78 -10.24
CA PHE A 436 19.82 -14.64 -9.66
C PHE A 436 18.77 -15.12 -10.64
N LEU A 437 18.79 -14.66 -11.90
CA LEU A 437 17.83 -15.06 -12.92
C LEU A 437 17.88 -16.57 -13.20
N PHE A 438 19.08 -17.17 -13.17
CA PHE A 438 19.26 -18.61 -13.31
C PHE A 438 18.57 -19.40 -12.19
N TYR A 439 18.69 -18.96 -10.93
CA TYR A 439 18.11 -19.67 -9.79
C TYR A 439 16.67 -19.27 -9.46
N LYS A 440 16.25 -18.06 -9.86
CA LYS A 440 15.01 -17.39 -9.44
C LYS A 440 13.79 -18.29 -9.54
N ASP A 441 13.67 -19.05 -10.63
CA ASP A 441 12.53 -19.90 -10.94
C ASP A 441 12.76 -21.40 -10.65
N GLY A 442 13.91 -21.73 -10.07
CA GLY A 442 14.26 -23.10 -9.69
C GLY A 442 13.28 -23.71 -8.69
N GLN A 443 13.14 -25.03 -8.71
CA GLN A 443 12.30 -25.76 -7.75
C GLN A 443 12.92 -25.80 -6.36
N VAL A 444 12.07 -25.83 -5.34
CA VAL A 444 12.46 -25.87 -3.93
C VAL A 444 12.54 -27.32 -3.45
N GLY A 445 13.61 -27.70 -2.77
CA GLY A 445 13.72 -29.01 -2.12
C GLY A 445 12.91 -29.09 -0.84
N HIS A 446 13.18 -30.12 -0.05
CA HIS A 446 12.57 -30.31 1.25
C HIS A 446 13.61 -30.77 2.26
N ASN A 447 13.49 -30.28 3.49
CA ASN A 447 14.22 -30.80 4.64
C ASN A 447 13.17 -31.29 5.63
N GLU A 448 13.03 -32.61 5.73
CA GLU A 448 11.99 -33.24 6.53
C GLU A 448 12.07 -32.85 8.01
N THR A 449 13.27 -32.89 8.60
CA THR A 449 13.48 -32.52 10.01
C THR A 449 13.07 -31.07 10.25
N PHE A 450 13.55 -30.15 9.42
CA PHE A 450 13.24 -28.72 9.56
C PHE A 450 11.74 -28.44 9.40
N PHE A 451 11.08 -29.07 8.42
CA PHE A 451 9.64 -28.88 8.20
C PHE A 451 8.82 -29.48 9.34
N ALA A 452 9.22 -30.64 9.86
CA ALA A 452 8.53 -31.28 10.97
C ALA A 452 8.65 -30.45 12.27
N GLU A 453 9.86 -30.00 12.61
CA GLU A 453 10.11 -29.17 13.78
C GLU A 453 9.34 -27.85 13.71
N TRP A 454 9.44 -27.16 12.56
CA TRP A 454 8.71 -25.92 12.36
C TRP A 454 7.19 -26.10 12.50
N THR A 455 6.64 -27.16 11.89
CA THR A 455 5.18 -27.43 11.91
C THR A 455 4.69 -27.70 13.33
N ARG A 456 5.39 -28.56 14.07
CA ARG A 456 5.05 -28.86 15.47
C ARG A 456 5.03 -27.59 16.32
N ASP A 457 6.06 -26.77 16.17
CA ASP A 457 6.26 -25.58 16.98
C ASP A 457 5.22 -24.50 16.69
N VAL A 458 4.89 -24.26 15.41
CA VAL A 458 3.88 -23.26 15.03
C VAL A 458 2.47 -23.70 15.40
N LEU A 459 2.14 -25.00 15.26
CA LEU A 459 0.84 -25.54 15.66
C LEU A 459 0.60 -25.35 17.16
N SER A 460 1.60 -25.63 18.00
CA SER A 460 1.51 -25.39 19.44
C SER A 460 1.21 -23.93 19.76
N ARG A 461 1.98 -23.00 19.17
CA ARG A 461 1.83 -21.56 19.42
C ARG A 461 0.48 -21.00 18.96
N VAL A 462 -0.03 -21.45 17.80
CA VAL A 462 -1.32 -21.02 17.30
C VAL A 462 -2.47 -21.58 18.14
N ARG A 463 -2.37 -22.84 18.58
CA ARG A 463 -3.34 -23.45 19.50
C ARG A 463 -3.41 -22.69 20.81
N GLU A 464 -2.27 -22.38 21.42
CA GLU A 464 -2.17 -21.57 22.65
C GLU A 464 -2.79 -20.18 22.44
N SER A 465 -2.45 -19.50 21.34
CA SER A 465 -2.99 -18.17 21.02
C SER A 465 -4.51 -18.20 20.89
N LYS A 466 -5.07 -19.19 20.18
CA LYS A 466 -6.51 -19.36 20.02
C LYS A 466 -7.22 -19.65 21.34
N LEU A 467 -6.63 -20.47 22.21
CA LEU A 467 -7.18 -20.74 23.54
C LEU A 467 -7.24 -19.46 24.40
N GLU A 468 -6.19 -18.64 24.35
CA GLU A 468 -6.15 -17.36 25.05
C GLU A 468 -7.15 -16.34 24.49
N GLU A 469 -7.35 -16.32 23.17
CA GLU A 469 -8.38 -15.48 22.54
C GLU A 469 -9.80 -15.93 22.90
N ALA A 470 -10.05 -17.25 22.92
CA ALA A 470 -11.34 -17.80 23.29
C ALA A 470 -11.73 -17.43 24.73
N LYS A 471 -10.77 -17.45 25.67
CA LYS A 471 -10.97 -16.99 27.06
C LYS A 471 -11.32 -15.50 27.16
N LYS A 472 -10.84 -14.67 26.24
CA LYS A 472 -11.02 -13.21 26.24
C LYS A 472 -12.28 -12.75 25.50
N ARG A 473 -12.94 -13.61 24.72
CA ARG A 473 -14.12 -13.24 23.91
C ARG A 473 -15.37 -13.08 24.79
N LEU A 474 -15.76 -11.83 25.03
CA LEU A 474 -17.03 -11.45 25.67
C LEU A 474 -18.17 -11.15 24.68
N GLN A 475 -17.88 -10.94 23.38
CA GLN A 475 -18.86 -10.61 22.33
C GLN A 475 -18.35 -11.08 20.95
N PRO A 476 -19.24 -11.50 20.02
CA PRO A 476 -18.86 -11.75 18.63
C PRO A 476 -18.43 -10.46 17.92
N LYS A 477 -17.26 -10.48 17.25
CA LYS A 477 -16.83 -9.37 16.39
C LYS A 477 -17.74 -9.30 15.16
N ARG A 478 -18.69 -8.37 15.15
CA ARG A 478 -19.34 -7.92 13.90
C ARG A 478 -18.34 -7.03 13.16
N THR A 479 -17.69 -7.55 12.13
CA THR A 479 -16.83 -6.76 11.24
C THR A 479 -17.67 -6.27 10.07
N THR A 480 -18.46 -5.22 10.29
CA THR A 480 -18.92 -4.38 9.18
C THR A 480 -17.72 -3.63 8.62
N CYS A 481 -17.59 -3.60 7.30
CA CYS A 481 -16.52 -2.88 6.63
C CYS A 481 -16.67 -1.37 6.88
N ILE A 482 -15.56 -0.65 6.98
CA ILE A 482 -15.54 0.80 7.25
C ILE A 482 -16.12 1.55 6.06
N CYS A 483 -15.66 1.16 4.88
CA CYS A 483 -16.26 1.48 3.59
C CYS A 483 -16.86 0.20 3.01
#